data_AF-A0A0B4ECC0-F1
#
_entry.id   AF-A0A0B4ECC0-F1
#
_cell.length_a   1.000
_cell.length_b   1.000
_cell.length_c   1.000
_cell.angle_alpha   90.00
_cell.angle_beta   90.00
_cell.angle_gamma   90.00
#
_symmetry.space_group_name_H-M   'P 1'
#
loop_
_entity.id
_entity.type
_entity.pdbx_description
1 polymer ?
#
loop_
_entity_poly.entity_id
_entity_poly.type
_entity_poly.pdbx_seq_one_letter_code
_entity_poly.pdbx_strand_id
1 'polypeptide(L)'
;MPAAKDTVSGDLPIRRPSMASSNFDIVSTYHKFLESDPNLTKPVAAIQSLIELLNAVPSKTVYETLDRIKAHSDRLKASVENPVPLSAGTDLFLQYLVSSLKEQEDSFDAVRQHLLRNGRLFAQRAVDARNGVAKQGWRFVREDKCVLTHGASRCVTALLERAARSLNGKFRVVYVRDETRVAESDRVVRELRQMGIPVAEIPVAAVAHVMGLLRQVHMVIVGAEAVTNNGGIISRIGTFQIAQLASKVKMPFYVAAETHKFTKKLPLDQRDLGLRKHGYWTQHVLDFSTDSASKQLENAVDYTVSIHAELESKHYQY
;
A
#
# COMPACT_ATOMS: atom_id res chain seq x y z
N MET A 1 38.03 -62.24 -14.45
CA MET A 1 39.07 -61.50 -13.69
C MET A 1 39.41 -60.22 -14.46
N PRO A 2 39.69 -59.10 -13.76
CA PRO A 2 38.85 -57.90 -13.81
C PRO A 2 39.47 -56.70 -14.54
N ALA A 3 38.66 -55.75 -14.97
CA ALA A 3 39.06 -54.35 -15.12
C ALA A 3 37.83 -53.45 -14.88
N ALA A 4 37.82 -52.83 -13.70
CA ALA A 4 36.86 -51.84 -13.27
C ALA A 4 36.99 -50.55 -14.08
N LYS A 5 35.85 -49.92 -14.39
CA LYS A 5 35.76 -48.48 -14.62
C LYS A 5 34.48 -47.99 -13.94
N ASP A 6 34.63 -47.65 -12.67
CA ASP A 6 33.69 -46.83 -11.92
C ASP A 6 33.77 -45.40 -12.46
N THR A 7 32.78 -44.99 -13.24
CA THR A 7 32.50 -43.56 -13.48
C THR A 7 31.61 -43.06 -12.37
N VAL A 8 32.24 -42.49 -11.33
CA VAL A 8 31.56 -41.73 -10.28
C VAL A 8 31.09 -40.41 -10.89
N SER A 9 29.83 -40.33 -11.34
CA SER A 9 29.17 -39.06 -11.59
C SER A 9 28.76 -38.47 -10.24
N GLY A 10 29.60 -37.59 -9.71
CA GLY A 10 29.33 -36.82 -8.51
C GLY A 10 28.28 -35.73 -8.76
N ASP A 11 27.02 -36.12 -8.94
CA ASP A 11 25.90 -35.21 -8.73
C ASP A 11 25.60 -35.21 -7.23
N LEU A 12 26.05 -34.15 -6.56
CA LEU A 12 25.58 -33.81 -5.21
C LEU A 12 24.05 -33.80 -5.26
N PRO A 13 23.35 -34.48 -4.34
CA PRO A 13 21.90 -34.47 -4.33
C PRO A 13 21.43 -33.04 -4.03
N ILE A 14 21.03 -32.30 -5.07
CA ILE A 14 20.25 -31.09 -4.91
C ILE A 14 18.93 -31.54 -4.30
N ARG A 15 18.81 -31.40 -2.98
CA ARG A 15 17.58 -31.63 -2.23
C ARG A 15 16.52 -30.69 -2.80
N ARG A 16 15.73 -31.17 -3.76
CA ARG A 16 14.48 -30.52 -4.14
C ARG A 16 13.67 -30.39 -2.86
N PRO A 17 13.21 -29.18 -2.48
CA PRO A 17 12.43 -29.02 -1.26
C PRO A 17 11.22 -29.94 -1.36
N SER A 18 11.16 -30.93 -0.46
CA SER A 18 10.01 -31.81 -0.34
C SER A 18 8.82 -30.95 0.07
N MET A 19 7.94 -30.64 -0.89
CA MET A 19 6.62 -30.10 -0.62
C MET A 19 5.79 -31.17 0.09
N ALA A 20 6.05 -31.37 1.39
CA ALA A 20 5.02 -31.89 2.28
C ALA A 20 3.93 -30.82 2.35
N SER A 21 2.85 -31.02 1.59
CA SER A 21 1.77 -30.07 1.45
C SER A 21 0.91 -30.03 2.72
N SER A 22 1.26 -29.16 3.66
CA SER A 22 0.20 -28.37 4.28
C SER A 22 -0.38 -27.50 3.17
N ASN A 23 -1.59 -27.80 2.70
CA ASN A 23 -2.22 -27.13 1.56
C ASN A 23 -2.71 -25.71 1.94
N PHE A 24 -1.84 -24.90 2.52
CA PHE A 24 -2.15 -23.55 2.97
C PHE A 24 -2.19 -22.62 1.76
N ASP A 25 -3.39 -22.13 1.44
CA ASP A 25 -3.56 -21.15 0.37
C ASP A 25 -3.56 -19.73 0.91
N ILE A 26 -2.39 -19.09 0.81
CA ILE A 26 -2.15 -17.70 1.23
C ILE A 26 -3.11 -16.70 0.55
N VAL A 27 -3.50 -16.95 -0.70
CA VAL A 27 -4.36 -16.04 -1.46
C VAL A 27 -5.79 -16.08 -0.90
N SER A 28 -6.33 -17.27 -0.69
CA SER A 28 -7.66 -17.43 -0.07
C SER A 28 -7.72 -16.81 1.33
N THR A 29 -6.69 -17.01 2.15
CA THR A 29 -6.60 -16.45 3.51
C THR A 29 -6.56 -14.92 3.46
N TYR A 30 -5.81 -14.35 2.53
CA TYR A 30 -5.73 -12.91 2.32
C TYR A 30 -7.09 -12.30 1.98
N HIS A 31 -7.84 -12.90 1.04
CA HIS A 31 -9.16 -12.40 0.67
C HIS A 31 -10.17 -12.52 1.82
N LYS A 32 -10.12 -13.63 2.59
CA LYS A 32 -10.96 -13.78 3.80
C LYS A 32 -10.74 -12.65 4.80
N PHE A 33 -9.49 -12.24 5.04
CA PHE A 33 -9.22 -11.12 5.94
C PHE A 33 -9.80 -9.79 5.42
N LEU A 34 -9.66 -9.51 4.13
CA LEU A 34 -10.22 -8.30 3.52
C LEU A 34 -11.75 -8.27 3.55
N GLU A 35 -12.40 -9.42 3.39
CA GLU A 35 -13.86 -9.55 3.48
C GLU A 35 -14.37 -9.43 4.92
N SER A 36 -13.61 -9.98 5.88
CA SER A 36 -14.00 -10.00 7.30
C SER A 36 -13.94 -8.63 7.98
N ASP A 37 -12.98 -7.78 7.58
CA ASP A 37 -12.79 -6.46 8.18
C ASP A 37 -12.51 -5.40 7.09
N PRO A 38 -13.53 -4.60 6.72
CA PRO A 38 -13.37 -3.49 5.78
C PRO A 38 -12.34 -2.43 6.22
N ASN A 39 -12.04 -2.33 7.52
CA ASN A 39 -11.06 -1.39 8.04
C ASN A 39 -9.61 -1.83 7.83
N LEU A 40 -9.39 -3.10 7.48
CA LEU A 40 -8.07 -3.70 7.32
C LEU A 40 -7.38 -3.24 6.04
N THR A 41 -6.16 -2.71 6.14
CA THR A 41 -5.41 -2.27 4.96
C THR A 41 -4.80 -3.46 4.21
N LYS A 42 -4.63 -3.35 2.89
CA LYS A 42 -4.01 -4.41 2.07
C LYS A 42 -2.65 -4.88 2.63
N PRO A 43 -1.73 -3.99 3.06
CA PRO A 43 -0.47 -4.42 3.69
C PRO A 43 -0.71 -5.25 4.97
N VAL A 44 -1.66 -4.83 5.82
CA VAL A 44 -1.92 -5.49 7.10
C VAL A 44 -2.59 -6.84 6.90
N ALA A 45 -3.52 -6.96 5.95
CA ALA A 45 -4.11 -8.23 5.56
C ALA A 45 -3.03 -9.22 5.07
N ALA A 46 -2.03 -8.74 4.32
CA ALA A 46 -0.89 -9.57 3.91
C ALA A 46 -0.08 -10.04 5.13
N ILE A 47 0.20 -9.16 6.10
CA ILE A 47 0.89 -9.53 7.35
C ILE A 47 0.11 -10.60 8.11
N GLN A 48 -1.20 -10.41 8.33
CA GLN A 48 -2.03 -11.39 9.02
C GLN A 48 -2.06 -12.75 8.31
N SER A 49 -2.09 -12.74 6.98
CA SER A 49 -2.05 -13.97 6.17
C SER A 49 -0.71 -14.72 6.34
N LEU A 50 0.41 -14.00 6.42
CA LEU A 50 1.72 -14.58 6.69
C LEU A 50 1.87 -15.09 8.13
N ILE A 51 1.18 -14.47 9.09
CA ILE A 51 1.13 -14.94 10.47
C ILE A 51 0.31 -16.24 10.56
N GLU A 52 -0.81 -16.31 9.84
CA GLU A 52 -1.61 -17.54 9.77
C GLU A 52 -0.84 -18.68 9.08
N LEU A 53 -0.02 -18.36 8.07
CA LEU A 53 0.92 -19.31 7.45
C LEU A 53 1.87 -19.90 8.51
N LEU A 54 2.45 -19.07 9.38
CA LEU A 54 3.33 -19.52 10.46
C LEU A 54 2.61 -20.40 11.48
N ASN A 55 1.30 -20.22 11.66
CA ASN A 55 0.49 -21.06 12.52
C ASN A 55 0.25 -22.44 11.88
N ALA A 56 -0.22 -22.43 10.63
CA ALA A 56 -0.64 -23.62 9.89
C ALA A 56 0.53 -24.53 9.48
N VAL A 57 1.71 -23.95 9.22
CA VAL A 57 2.86 -24.68 8.66
C VAL A 57 4.06 -24.59 9.61
N PRO A 58 4.24 -25.58 10.51
CA PRO A 58 5.38 -25.59 11.41
C PRO A 58 6.67 -25.80 10.61
N SER A 59 7.74 -25.10 11.01
CA SER A 59 9.09 -25.22 10.44
C SER A 59 10.08 -25.50 11.56
N LYS A 60 11.16 -26.24 11.28
CA LYS A 60 12.15 -26.61 12.32
C LYS A 60 13.32 -25.64 12.40
N THR A 61 13.53 -24.86 11.34
CA THR A 61 14.69 -23.95 11.24
C THR A 61 14.27 -22.55 10.81
N VAL A 62 15.08 -21.58 11.19
CA VAL A 62 14.94 -20.18 10.76
C VAL A 62 14.97 -20.07 9.24
N TYR A 63 15.92 -20.76 8.59
CA TYR A 63 16.08 -20.72 7.14
C TYR A 63 14.82 -21.22 6.41
N GLU A 64 14.30 -22.39 6.81
CA GLU A 64 13.08 -22.96 6.23
C GLU A 64 11.88 -22.00 6.39
N THR A 65 11.79 -21.34 7.53
CA THR A 65 10.70 -20.38 7.82
C THR A 65 10.79 -19.15 6.92
N LEU A 66 11.99 -18.58 6.78
CA LEU A 66 12.22 -17.41 5.93
C LEU A 66 11.98 -17.73 4.45
N ASP A 67 12.46 -18.90 3.99
CA ASP A 67 12.26 -19.36 2.61
C ASP A 67 10.77 -19.57 2.31
N ARG A 68 10.02 -20.19 3.23
CA ARG A 68 8.56 -20.36 3.10
C ARG A 68 7.81 -19.03 3.07
N ILE A 69 8.10 -18.11 4.00
CA ILE A 69 7.45 -16.79 4.00
C ILE A 69 7.73 -16.07 2.68
N LYS A 70 8.98 -16.12 2.19
CA LYS A 70 9.35 -15.51 0.92
C LYS A 70 8.57 -16.11 -0.25
N ALA A 71 8.49 -17.44 -0.35
CA ALA A 71 7.75 -18.12 -1.40
C ALA A 71 6.24 -17.76 -1.39
N HIS A 72 5.61 -17.75 -0.21
CA HIS A 72 4.19 -17.37 -0.09
C HIS A 72 3.96 -15.87 -0.30
N SER A 73 4.91 -15.02 0.11
CA SER A 73 4.90 -13.58 -0.17
C SER A 73 4.95 -13.32 -1.67
N ASP A 74 5.83 -13.99 -2.41
CA ASP A 74 5.95 -13.86 -3.86
C ASP A 74 4.69 -14.39 -4.57
N ARG A 75 4.11 -15.52 -4.12
CA ARG A 75 2.82 -16.02 -4.61
C ARG A 75 1.68 -15.03 -4.38
N LEU A 76 1.60 -14.42 -3.20
CA LEU A 76 0.58 -13.43 -2.86
C LEU A 76 0.74 -12.13 -3.68
N LYS A 77 1.99 -11.69 -3.91
CA LYS A 77 2.28 -10.55 -4.80
C LYS A 77 1.88 -10.83 -6.24
N ALA A 78 2.09 -12.06 -6.73
CA ALA A 78 1.72 -12.44 -8.08
C ALA A 78 0.21 -12.59 -8.31
N SER A 79 -0.59 -12.73 -7.23
CA SER A 79 -2.04 -12.94 -7.33
C SER A 79 -2.85 -11.65 -7.44
N VAL A 80 -2.23 -10.48 -7.38
CA VAL A 80 -2.92 -9.19 -7.46
C VAL A 80 -2.41 -8.36 -8.63
N GLU A 81 -3.31 -7.58 -9.21
CA GLU A 81 -2.96 -6.62 -10.26
C GLU A 81 -2.07 -5.49 -9.79
N ASN A 82 -1.97 -5.21 -8.49
CA ASN A 82 -1.08 -4.19 -7.99
C ASN A 82 -0.47 -4.67 -6.66
N PRO A 83 0.78 -5.17 -6.71
CA PRO A 83 1.45 -5.72 -5.54
C PRO A 83 2.12 -4.66 -4.67
N VAL A 84 2.02 -3.36 -4.99
CA VAL A 84 2.73 -2.31 -4.25
C VAL A 84 2.33 -2.29 -2.77
N PRO A 85 1.02 -2.26 -2.41
CA PRO A 85 0.62 -2.34 -1.00
C PRO A 85 1.05 -3.64 -0.32
N LEU A 86 1.02 -4.75 -1.03
CA LEU A 86 1.39 -6.06 -0.48
C LEU A 86 2.88 -6.12 -0.19
N SER A 87 3.71 -5.60 -1.10
CA SER A 87 5.16 -5.52 -0.95
C SER A 87 5.53 -4.76 0.32
N ALA A 88 4.88 -3.63 0.59
CA ALA A 88 5.10 -2.85 1.81
C ALA A 88 4.84 -3.69 3.08
N GLY A 89 3.72 -4.42 3.12
CA GLY A 89 3.36 -5.26 4.26
C GLY A 89 4.27 -6.48 4.42
N THR A 90 4.53 -7.20 3.34
CA THR A 90 5.34 -8.43 3.36
C THR A 90 6.80 -8.14 3.71
N ASP A 91 7.37 -7.06 3.18
CA ASP A 91 8.75 -6.68 3.44
C ASP A 91 8.93 -6.17 4.87
N LEU A 92 7.94 -5.44 5.40
CA LEU A 92 7.92 -5.01 6.80
C LEU A 92 7.83 -6.20 7.75
N PHE A 93 7.00 -7.19 7.44
CA PHE A 93 6.89 -8.41 8.25
C PHE A 93 8.19 -9.22 8.25
N LEU A 94 8.81 -9.41 7.08
CA LEU A 94 10.10 -10.09 6.96
C LEU A 94 11.19 -9.38 7.78
N GLN A 95 11.24 -8.05 7.73
CA GLN A 95 12.19 -7.27 8.53
C GLN A 95 11.94 -7.41 10.03
N TYR A 96 10.68 -7.33 10.46
CA TYR A 96 10.31 -7.52 11.85
C TYR A 96 10.70 -8.91 12.34
N LEU A 97 10.37 -9.96 11.58
CA LEU A 97 10.76 -11.34 11.89
C LEU A 97 12.28 -11.48 12.04
N VAL A 98 13.05 -10.95 11.10
CA VAL A 98 14.53 -11.03 11.16
C VAL A 98 15.08 -10.23 12.34
N SER A 99 14.50 -9.07 12.69
CA SER A 99 14.91 -8.30 13.89
C SER A 99 14.62 -9.07 15.17
N SER A 100 13.40 -9.63 15.30
CA SER A 100 13.00 -10.40 16.47
C SER A 100 13.84 -11.67 16.67
N LEU A 101 14.29 -12.29 15.57
CA LEU A 101 15.22 -13.43 15.62
C LEU A 101 16.64 -13.06 16.04
N LYS A 102 17.05 -11.80 15.90
CA LYS A 102 18.38 -11.32 16.31
C LYS A 102 18.42 -10.83 17.76
N GLU A 103 17.31 -10.27 18.24
CA GLU A 103 17.19 -9.67 19.58
C GLU A 103 16.94 -10.72 20.68
N GLN A 104 16.42 -11.89 20.33
CA GLN A 104 16.12 -12.96 21.28
C GLN A 104 17.18 -14.06 21.16
N GLU A 105 17.92 -14.34 22.25
CA GLU A 105 18.73 -15.57 22.40
C GLU A 105 17.84 -16.82 22.63
N ASP A 106 16.52 -16.64 22.67
CA ASP A 106 15.54 -17.70 22.95
C ASP A 106 15.38 -18.71 21.81
N SER A 107 14.80 -19.86 22.17
CA SER A 107 14.37 -20.90 21.22
C SER A 107 13.52 -20.30 20.10
N PHE A 108 13.74 -20.76 18.87
CA PHE A 108 12.98 -20.38 17.67
C PHE A 108 11.44 -20.46 17.88
N ASP A 109 10.97 -21.43 18.66
CA ASP A 109 9.56 -21.57 19.00
C ASP A 109 9.03 -20.39 19.84
N ALA A 110 9.84 -19.81 20.71
CA ALA A 110 9.46 -18.63 21.49
C ALA A 110 9.24 -17.40 20.59
N VAL A 111 10.10 -17.20 19.59
CA VAL A 111 9.95 -16.13 18.59
C VAL A 111 8.69 -16.36 17.76
N ARG A 112 8.45 -17.60 17.29
CA ARG A 112 7.21 -17.94 16.57
C ARG A 112 5.96 -17.65 17.42
N GLN A 113 5.93 -18.09 18.67
CA GLN A 113 4.81 -17.83 19.58
C GLN A 113 4.63 -16.33 19.87
N HIS A 114 5.73 -15.59 19.98
CA HIS A 114 5.70 -14.13 20.11
C HIS A 114 5.01 -13.47 18.90
N LEU A 115 5.37 -13.87 17.68
CA LEU A 115 4.77 -13.35 16.45
C LEU A 115 3.28 -13.69 16.36
N LEU A 116 2.89 -14.90 16.74
CA LEU A 116 1.49 -15.33 16.76
C LEU A 116 0.67 -14.51 17.78
N ARG A 117 1.19 -14.32 19.00
CA ARG A 117 0.56 -13.47 20.02
C ARG A 117 0.41 -12.03 19.55
N ASN A 118 1.39 -11.54 18.79
CA ASN A 118 1.42 -10.16 18.30
C ASN A 118 0.77 -9.98 16.91
N GLY A 119 0.13 -10.99 16.32
CA GLY A 119 -0.51 -10.82 15.01
C GLY A 119 -1.64 -9.78 15.00
N ARG A 120 -2.40 -9.71 16.11
CA ARG A 120 -3.41 -8.66 16.31
C ARG A 120 -2.79 -7.27 16.50
N LEU A 121 -1.55 -7.20 16.97
CA LEU A 121 -0.83 -5.95 17.20
C LEU A 121 -0.58 -5.20 15.88
N PHE A 122 -0.37 -5.89 14.76
CA PHE A 122 -0.19 -5.23 13.46
C PHE A 122 -1.45 -4.51 12.98
N ALA A 123 -2.61 -5.15 13.12
CA ALA A 123 -3.88 -4.51 12.78
C ALA A 123 -4.19 -3.33 13.69
N GLN A 124 -4.00 -3.50 15.01
CA GLN A 124 -4.17 -2.42 15.96
C GLN A 124 -3.24 -1.25 15.64
N ARG A 125 -1.93 -1.51 15.44
CA ARG A 125 -0.95 -0.47 15.07
C ARG A 125 -1.30 0.25 13.77
N ALA A 126 -1.90 -0.44 12.80
CA ALA A 126 -2.33 0.19 11.56
C ALA A 126 -3.50 1.15 11.76
N VAL A 127 -4.46 0.78 12.61
CA VAL A 127 -5.56 1.66 13.03
C VAL A 127 -5.03 2.85 13.82
N ASP A 128 -4.15 2.60 14.79
CA ASP A 128 -3.53 3.65 15.61
C ASP A 128 -2.70 4.61 14.76
N ALA A 129 -1.95 4.11 13.77
CA ALA A 129 -1.20 4.94 12.83
C ALA A 129 -2.14 5.84 12.02
N ARG A 130 -3.26 5.31 11.52
CA ARG A 130 -4.28 6.10 10.80
C ARG A 130 -4.86 7.20 11.69
N ASN A 131 -5.22 6.85 12.93
CA ASN A 131 -5.74 7.81 13.91
C ASN A 131 -4.69 8.85 14.28
N GLY A 132 -3.42 8.47 14.36
CA GLY A 132 -2.28 9.35 14.57
C GLY A 132 -2.15 10.38 13.44
N VAL A 133 -2.20 9.93 12.17
CA VAL A 133 -2.19 10.82 11.00
C VAL A 133 -3.37 11.78 11.05
N ALA A 134 -4.59 11.31 11.32
CA ALA A 134 -5.76 12.18 11.43
C ALA A 134 -5.63 13.20 12.58
N LYS A 135 -5.13 12.79 13.75
CA LYS A 135 -4.93 13.64 14.93
C LYS A 135 -3.93 14.78 14.68
N GLN A 136 -2.88 14.52 13.90
CA GLN A 136 -1.88 15.54 13.57
C GLN A 136 -2.29 16.37 12.35
N GLY A 137 -2.81 15.71 11.31
CA GLY A 137 -3.03 16.30 10.00
C GLY A 137 -4.27 17.17 9.85
N TRP A 138 -5.29 17.04 10.71
CA TRP A 138 -6.52 17.83 10.55
C TRP A 138 -6.29 19.35 10.58
N ARG A 139 -5.21 19.81 11.25
CA ARG A 139 -4.83 21.23 11.38
C ARG A 139 -4.40 21.88 10.07
N PHE A 140 -4.03 21.09 9.07
CA PHE A 140 -3.73 21.62 7.73
C PHE A 140 -5.01 22.12 7.04
N VAL A 141 -6.16 21.52 7.34
CA VAL A 141 -7.47 21.99 6.88
C VAL A 141 -7.85 23.23 7.69
N ARG A 142 -8.25 24.30 7.01
CA ARG A 142 -8.63 25.58 7.62
C ARG A 142 -10.09 25.92 7.31
N GLU A 143 -10.68 26.71 8.19
CA GLU A 143 -12.04 27.25 8.02
C GLU A 143 -12.17 28.00 6.68
N ASP A 144 -13.32 27.84 6.02
CA ASP A 144 -13.69 28.40 4.71
C ASP A 144 -12.75 28.05 3.55
N LYS A 145 -11.83 27.10 3.75
CA LYS A 145 -10.95 26.60 2.69
C LYS A 145 -11.54 25.40 1.97
N CYS A 146 -10.96 25.12 0.81
CA CYS A 146 -11.37 24.02 -0.04
C CYS A 146 -10.21 23.05 -0.24
N VAL A 147 -10.47 21.79 0.07
CA VAL A 147 -9.54 20.67 -0.13
C VAL A 147 -9.92 19.95 -1.41
N LEU A 148 -8.97 19.70 -2.30
CA LEU A 148 -9.13 18.76 -3.40
C LEU A 148 -8.57 17.40 -2.99
N THR A 149 -9.32 16.33 -3.25
CA THR A 149 -8.90 14.97 -2.95
C THR A 149 -9.24 14.01 -4.08
N HIS A 150 -8.52 12.89 -4.14
CA HIS A 150 -8.67 11.85 -5.16
C HIS A 150 -8.45 10.45 -4.55
N GLY A 151 -9.16 9.46 -5.09
CA GLY A 151 -9.11 8.08 -4.64
C GLY A 151 -10.01 7.79 -3.43
N ALA A 152 -9.77 6.66 -2.76
CA ALA A 152 -10.54 6.20 -1.60
C ALA A 152 -9.64 5.93 -0.39
N SER A 153 -8.79 6.91 -0.05
CA SER A 153 -7.86 6.77 1.06
C SER A 153 -8.56 6.88 2.41
N ARG A 154 -8.61 5.77 3.14
CA ARG A 154 -9.09 5.72 4.53
C ARG A 154 -8.36 6.68 5.46
N CYS A 155 -7.08 6.94 5.20
CA CYS A 155 -6.28 7.87 5.98
C CYS A 155 -6.73 9.33 5.73
N VAL A 156 -7.04 9.67 4.48
CA VAL A 156 -7.60 10.98 4.12
C VAL A 156 -9.00 11.13 4.69
N THR A 157 -9.88 10.12 4.56
CA THR A 157 -11.23 10.15 5.12
C THR A 157 -11.19 10.39 6.64
N ALA A 158 -10.34 9.67 7.38
CA ALA A 158 -10.19 9.87 8.83
C ALA A 158 -9.66 11.27 9.19
N LEU A 159 -8.74 11.82 8.40
CA LEU A 159 -8.23 13.18 8.57
C LEU A 159 -9.34 14.23 8.35
N LEU A 160 -10.11 14.09 7.27
CA LEU A 160 -11.21 14.99 6.94
C LEU A 160 -12.36 14.88 7.94
N GLU A 161 -12.66 13.68 8.44
CA GLU A 161 -13.62 13.46 9.51
C GLU A 161 -13.19 14.20 10.78
N ARG A 162 -11.92 14.08 11.17
CA ARG A 162 -11.39 14.80 12.32
C ARG A 162 -11.46 16.32 12.12
N ALA A 163 -11.17 16.80 10.92
CA ALA A 163 -11.30 18.21 10.56
C ALA A 163 -12.75 18.69 10.62
N ALA A 164 -13.71 17.90 10.13
CA ALA A 164 -15.14 18.22 10.19
C ALA A 164 -15.63 18.40 11.61
N ARG A 165 -15.23 17.49 12.52
CA ARG A 165 -15.55 17.61 13.95
C ARG A 165 -14.90 18.85 14.58
N SER A 166 -13.65 19.16 14.24
CA SER A 166 -12.92 20.30 14.83
C SER A 166 -13.36 21.67 14.30
N LEU A 167 -13.84 21.73 13.05
CA LEU A 167 -14.21 22.97 12.35
C LEU A 167 -15.73 23.11 12.16
N ASN A 168 -16.53 22.25 12.79
CA ASN A 168 -17.99 22.19 12.59
C ASN A 168 -18.40 22.10 11.12
N GLY A 169 -17.63 21.37 10.30
CA GLY A 169 -17.89 21.21 8.86
C GLY A 169 -17.66 22.47 8.02
N LYS A 170 -17.06 23.53 8.57
CA LYS A 170 -16.84 24.81 7.87
C LYS A 170 -15.63 24.80 6.93
N PHE A 171 -15.59 23.83 6.04
CA PHE A 171 -14.68 23.77 4.90
C PHE A 171 -15.37 22.93 3.82
N ARG A 172 -14.88 22.99 2.58
CA ARG A 172 -15.48 22.26 1.45
C ARG A 172 -14.48 21.30 0.83
N VAL A 173 -14.98 20.24 0.20
CA VAL A 173 -14.16 19.27 -0.51
C VAL A 173 -14.56 19.24 -1.98
N VAL A 174 -13.55 19.27 -2.85
CA VAL A 174 -13.68 18.89 -4.27
C VAL A 174 -13.15 17.47 -4.40
N TYR A 175 -14.03 16.54 -4.73
CA TYR A 175 -13.69 15.15 -4.94
C TYR A 175 -13.49 14.86 -6.43
N VAL A 176 -12.31 14.39 -6.80
CA VAL A 176 -11.98 13.98 -8.17
C VAL A 176 -12.45 12.55 -8.39
N ARG A 177 -13.52 12.37 -9.18
CA ARG A 177 -14.13 11.06 -9.45
C ARG A 177 -13.22 10.18 -10.30
N ASP A 178 -13.21 8.90 -9.96
CA ASP A 178 -12.59 7.85 -10.74
C ASP A 178 -13.68 7.14 -11.57
N GLU A 179 -13.69 7.39 -12.88
CA GLU A 179 -14.71 6.86 -13.80
C GLU A 179 -14.68 5.33 -13.90
N THR A 180 -13.54 4.71 -13.58
CA THR A 180 -13.39 3.23 -13.55
C THR A 180 -13.88 2.63 -12.24
N ARG A 181 -14.15 3.45 -11.21
CA ARG A 181 -14.55 3.01 -9.86
C ARG A 181 -15.73 3.79 -9.28
N VAL A 182 -16.79 3.89 -10.07
CA VAL A 182 -17.98 4.69 -9.73
C VAL A 182 -18.53 4.38 -8.32
N ALA A 183 -18.72 3.10 -7.99
CA ALA A 183 -19.27 2.68 -6.70
C ALA A 183 -18.38 3.07 -5.51
N GLU A 184 -17.05 3.04 -5.69
CA GLU A 184 -16.11 3.43 -4.65
C GLU A 184 -16.11 4.96 -4.45
N SER A 185 -16.14 5.71 -5.55
CA SER A 185 -16.29 7.17 -5.51
C SER A 185 -17.61 7.59 -4.84
N ASP A 186 -18.73 6.97 -5.20
CA ASP A 186 -20.04 7.23 -4.59
C ASP A 186 -20.02 6.97 -3.08
N ARG A 187 -19.37 5.89 -2.64
CA ARG A 187 -19.22 5.58 -1.22
C ARG A 187 -18.45 6.68 -0.50
N VAL A 188 -17.29 7.07 -1.00
CA VAL A 188 -16.45 8.10 -0.35
C VAL A 188 -17.17 9.44 -0.28
N VAL A 189 -17.82 9.86 -1.36
CA VAL A 189 -18.59 11.12 -1.38
C VAL A 189 -19.73 11.07 -0.37
N ARG A 190 -20.44 9.94 -0.29
CA ARG A 190 -21.52 9.74 0.68
C ARG A 190 -21.01 9.82 2.12
N GLU A 191 -19.90 9.15 2.43
CA GLU A 191 -19.25 9.19 3.75
C GLU A 191 -18.89 10.63 4.14
N LEU A 192 -18.24 11.39 3.24
CA LEU A 192 -17.88 12.78 3.50
C LEU A 192 -19.10 13.69 3.72
N ARG A 193 -20.16 13.52 2.93
CA ARG A 193 -21.42 14.28 3.11
C ARG A 193 -22.10 13.93 4.43
N GLN A 194 -22.09 12.66 4.85
CA GLN A 194 -22.62 12.22 6.14
C GLN A 194 -21.87 12.83 7.33
N MET A 195 -20.59 13.19 7.15
CA MET A 195 -19.79 13.90 8.15
C MET A 195 -20.11 15.42 8.22
N GLY A 196 -21.07 15.90 7.43
CA GLY A 196 -21.46 17.32 7.38
C GLY A 196 -20.53 18.18 6.52
N ILE A 197 -19.73 17.58 5.64
CA ILE A 197 -18.81 18.29 4.74
C ILE A 197 -19.52 18.58 3.42
N PRO A 198 -19.60 19.84 2.96
CA PRO A 198 -20.01 20.17 1.59
C PRO A 198 -19.03 19.58 0.56
N VAL A 199 -19.53 18.71 -0.33
CA VAL A 199 -18.71 18.03 -1.36
C VAL A 199 -19.22 18.35 -2.77
N ALA A 200 -18.34 18.92 -3.59
CA ALA A 200 -18.50 19.01 -5.04
C ALA A 200 -17.69 17.90 -5.73
N GLU A 201 -18.23 17.35 -6.81
CA GLU A 201 -17.62 16.25 -7.54
C GLU A 201 -17.20 16.73 -8.93
N ILE A 202 -16.00 16.36 -9.36
CA ILE A 202 -15.48 16.74 -10.68
C ILE A 202 -14.84 15.53 -11.37
N PRO A 203 -14.89 15.46 -12.71
CA PRO A 203 -14.07 14.50 -13.45
C PRO A 203 -12.60 14.90 -13.37
N VAL A 204 -11.71 13.93 -13.56
CA VAL A 204 -10.25 14.13 -13.62
C VAL A 204 -9.86 15.24 -14.61
N ALA A 205 -10.53 15.31 -15.77
CA ALA A 205 -10.28 16.31 -16.80
C ALA A 205 -10.52 17.77 -16.33
N ALA A 206 -11.35 17.98 -15.31
CA ALA A 206 -11.67 19.32 -14.82
C ALA A 206 -10.68 19.86 -13.77
N VAL A 207 -9.71 19.04 -13.30
CA VAL A 207 -8.78 19.41 -12.23
C VAL A 207 -8.02 20.70 -12.56
N ALA A 208 -7.43 20.79 -13.75
CA ALA A 208 -6.65 21.96 -14.16
C ALA A 208 -7.51 23.25 -14.17
N HIS A 209 -8.76 23.14 -14.62
CA HIS A 209 -9.69 24.27 -14.68
C HIS A 209 -10.06 24.76 -13.27
N VAL A 210 -10.37 23.84 -12.37
CA VAL A 210 -10.76 24.15 -10.98
C VAL A 210 -9.59 24.73 -10.19
N MET A 211 -8.37 24.19 -10.37
CA MET A 211 -7.16 24.67 -9.70
C MET A 211 -6.68 26.01 -10.27
N GLY A 212 -6.63 26.14 -11.60
CA GLY A 212 -6.01 27.27 -12.29
C GLY A 212 -6.94 28.46 -12.50
N LEU A 213 -8.12 28.24 -13.08
CA LEU A 213 -8.99 29.33 -13.52
C LEU A 213 -9.91 29.82 -12.41
N LEU A 214 -10.54 28.89 -11.69
CA LEU A 214 -11.53 29.24 -10.67
C LEU A 214 -10.90 29.59 -9.32
N ARG A 215 -9.65 29.12 -9.08
CA ARG A 215 -8.91 29.29 -7.82
C ARG A 215 -9.75 28.98 -6.57
N GLN A 216 -10.69 28.04 -6.70
CA GLN A 216 -11.62 27.66 -5.64
C GLN A 216 -10.99 26.69 -4.63
N VAL A 217 -9.95 25.98 -5.05
CA VAL A 217 -9.20 25.01 -4.24
C VAL A 217 -7.99 25.68 -3.61
N HIS A 218 -7.69 25.30 -2.37
CA HIS A 218 -6.63 25.91 -1.57
C HIS A 218 -5.50 24.94 -1.20
N MET A 219 -5.78 23.63 -1.22
CA MET A 219 -4.79 22.58 -0.97
C MET A 219 -5.26 21.27 -1.59
N VAL A 220 -4.32 20.37 -1.83
CA VAL A 220 -4.58 19.00 -2.23
C VAL A 220 -4.21 18.08 -1.07
N ILE A 221 -5.08 17.12 -0.75
CA ILE A 221 -4.78 16.05 0.19
C ILE A 221 -5.11 14.72 -0.48
N VAL A 222 -4.10 13.87 -0.69
CA VAL A 222 -4.25 12.53 -1.27
C VAL A 222 -3.72 11.46 -0.33
N GLY A 223 -4.13 10.21 -0.56
CA GLY A 223 -3.49 9.06 0.07
C GLY A 223 -2.29 8.57 -0.73
N ALA A 224 -1.53 7.67 -0.11
CA ALA A 224 -0.55 6.86 -0.81
C ALA A 224 -0.83 5.36 -0.60
N GLU A 225 -0.46 4.57 -1.59
CA GLU A 225 -0.35 3.12 -1.48
C GLU A 225 1.00 2.70 -0.89
N ALA A 226 2.06 3.41 -1.29
CA ALA A 226 3.40 3.28 -0.74
C ALA A 226 4.12 4.63 -0.71
N VAL A 227 5.01 4.78 0.27
CA VAL A 227 5.99 5.88 0.34
C VAL A 227 7.36 5.29 0.01
N THR A 228 8.09 5.91 -0.91
CA THR A 228 9.39 5.45 -1.40
C THR A 228 10.53 6.09 -0.61
N ASN A 229 11.72 5.50 -0.68
CA ASN A 229 12.89 5.94 0.11
C ASN A 229 13.34 7.38 -0.17
N ASN A 230 13.05 7.92 -1.35
CA ASN A 230 13.32 9.32 -1.72
C ASN A 230 12.19 10.29 -1.35
N GLY A 231 11.21 9.86 -0.54
CA GLY A 231 10.07 10.69 -0.14
C GLY A 231 8.96 10.80 -1.20
N GLY A 232 9.14 10.17 -2.36
CA GLY A 232 8.08 10.05 -3.35
C GLY A 232 6.97 9.11 -2.90
N ILE A 233 5.85 9.12 -3.63
CA ILE A 233 4.69 8.28 -3.32
C ILE A 233 4.28 7.49 -4.55
N ILE A 234 3.81 6.27 -4.32
CA ILE A 234 3.05 5.51 -5.30
C ILE A 234 1.59 5.60 -4.86
N SER A 235 0.73 6.07 -5.75
CA SER A 235 -0.70 6.22 -5.45
C SER A 235 -1.52 5.93 -6.68
N ARG A 236 -2.85 6.01 -6.53
CA ARG A 236 -3.80 5.74 -7.61
C ARG A 236 -3.45 6.55 -8.86
N ILE A 237 -3.63 5.90 -10.02
CA ILE A 237 -3.44 6.52 -11.33
C ILE A 237 -4.17 7.88 -11.39
N GLY A 238 -3.45 8.90 -11.85
CA GLY A 238 -3.93 10.27 -11.88
C GLY A 238 -3.45 11.13 -10.72
N THR A 239 -2.77 10.57 -9.71
CA THR A 239 -2.19 11.37 -8.62
C THR A 239 -1.02 12.22 -9.12
N PHE A 240 -0.17 11.67 -9.98
CA PHE A 240 0.98 12.38 -10.54
C PHE A 240 0.58 13.64 -11.31
N GLN A 241 -0.44 13.57 -12.17
CA GLN A 241 -0.93 14.73 -12.91
C GLN A 241 -1.52 15.80 -11.96
N ILE A 242 -2.23 15.40 -10.90
CA ILE A 242 -2.78 16.33 -9.91
C ILE A 242 -1.63 17.06 -9.20
N ALA A 243 -0.56 16.33 -8.84
CA ALA A 243 0.63 16.91 -8.21
C ALA A 243 1.36 17.90 -9.13
N GLN A 244 1.52 17.56 -10.42
CA GLN A 244 2.11 18.46 -11.43
C GLN A 244 1.29 19.75 -11.58
N LEU A 245 -0.03 19.64 -11.66
CA LEU A 245 -0.93 20.78 -11.77
C LEU A 245 -0.88 21.66 -10.52
N ALA A 246 -0.94 21.06 -9.33
CA ALA A 246 -0.82 21.77 -8.06
C ALA A 246 0.50 22.54 -7.96
N SER A 247 1.61 21.92 -8.37
CA SER A 247 2.94 22.56 -8.39
C SER A 247 2.99 23.77 -9.32
N LYS A 248 2.40 23.69 -10.52
CA LYS A 248 2.35 24.82 -11.47
C LYS A 248 1.60 26.03 -10.93
N VAL A 249 0.54 25.82 -10.15
CA VAL A 249 -0.23 26.90 -9.51
C VAL A 249 0.24 27.23 -8.09
N LYS A 250 1.35 26.64 -7.64
CA LYS A 250 1.93 26.81 -6.28
C LYS A 250 0.93 26.49 -5.17
N MET A 251 0.10 25.46 -5.37
CA MET A 251 -0.84 24.99 -4.38
C MET A 251 -0.21 23.90 -3.51
N PRO A 252 -0.32 23.98 -2.16
CA PRO A 252 0.18 22.94 -1.27
C PRO A 252 -0.42 21.57 -1.59
N PHE A 253 0.45 20.56 -1.65
CA PHE A 253 0.09 19.18 -1.94
C PHE A 253 0.57 18.29 -0.79
N TYR A 254 -0.40 17.75 -0.04
CA TYR A 254 -0.16 16.92 1.13
C TYR A 254 -0.52 15.47 0.87
N VAL A 255 0.24 14.58 1.50
CA VAL A 255 0.03 13.14 1.43
C VAL A 255 -0.23 12.59 2.82
N ALA A 256 -1.39 11.96 3.01
CA ALA A 256 -1.74 11.26 4.24
C ALA A 256 -1.47 9.75 4.07
N ALA A 257 -0.44 9.26 4.78
CA ALA A 257 -0.02 7.86 4.70
C ALA A 257 0.40 7.32 6.07
N GLU A 258 0.06 6.06 6.34
CA GLU A 258 0.45 5.35 7.55
C GLU A 258 1.90 4.83 7.45
N THR A 259 2.58 4.67 8.59
CA THR A 259 3.99 4.23 8.66
C THR A 259 4.26 2.86 8.03
N HIS A 260 3.27 1.96 8.03
CA HIS A 260 3.39 0.63 7.44
C HIS A 260 3.33 0.61 5.90
N LYS A 261 3.25 1.77 5.25
CA LYS A 261 3.32 1.93 3.79
C LYS A 261 4.70 2.38 3.30
N PHE A 262 5.66 2.57 4.20
CA PHE A 262 7.03 2.95 3.83
C PHE A 262 7.74 1.73 3.23
N THR A 263 8.37 1.92 2.07
CA THR A 263 9.00 0.84 1.31
C THR A 263 10.44 1.20 0.98
N LYS A 264 11.28 0.17 0.79
CA LYS A 264 12.66 0.35 0.34
C LYS A 264 12.79 0.64 -1.16
N LYS A 265 11.67 0.87 -1.86
CA LYS A 265 11.67 1.14 -3.30
C LYS A 265 12.21 2.54 -3.56
N LEU A 266 12.93 2.68 -4.67
CA LEU A 266 13.52 3.95 -5.12
C LEU A 266 13.26 4.16 -6.63
N PRO A 267 12.00 4.32 -7.04
CA PRO A 267 11.71 4.71 -8.42
C PRO A 267 12.23 6.12 -8.67
N LEU A 268 12.84 6.31 -9.85
CA LEU A 268 13.31 7.58 -10.38
C LEU A 268 12.21 8.22 -11.24
N ASP A 269 11.48 7.41 -12.00
CA ASP A 269 10.36 7.87 -12.83
C ASP A 269 9.26 6.80 -13.01
N GLN A 270 8.26 7.09 -13.86
CA GLN A 270 7.13 6.19 -14.10
C GLN A 270 7.53 4.82 -14.68
N ARG A 271 8.67 4.73 -15.38
CA ARG A 271 9.16 3.49 -16.00
C ARG A 271 9.59 2.48 -14.95
N ASP A 272 10.04 2.94 -13.79
CA ASP A 272 10.46 2.08 -12.68
C ASP A 272 9.27 1.39 -12.00
N LEU A 273 8.03 1.84 -12.27
CA LEU A 273 6.83 1.11 -11.87
C LEU A 273 6.48 -0.05 -12.81
N GLY A 274 7.08 -0.12 -14.01
CA GLY A 274 6.70 -1.08 -15.06
C GLY A 274 7.80 -2.02 -15.56
N LEU A 275 9.07 -1.80 -15.22
CA LEU A 275 10.18 -2.58 -15.79
C LEU A 275 10.51 -3.85 -15.01
N ARG A 276 10.34 -5.00 -15.67
CA ARG A 276 10.69 -6.39 -15.27
C ARG A 276 12.14 -6.63 -14.83
N LYS A 277 13.01 -5.61 -14.75
CA LYS A 277 14.48 -5.79 -14.62
C LYS A 277 14.90 -6.55 -13.34
N HIS A 278 14.01 -6.70 -12.36
CA HIS A 278 14.25 -7.47 -11.13
C HIS A 278 13.14 -8.47 -10.76
N GLY A 279 12.32 -8.93 -11.72
CA GLY A 279 11.30 -9.95 -11.46
C GLY A 279 10.00 -9.44 -10.82
N TYR A 280 9.71 -8.15 -10.96
CA TYR A 280 8.50 -7.52 -10.42
C TYR A 280 7.49 -7.15 -11.51
N TRP A 281 6.24 -7.07 -11.05
CA TRP A 281 5.01 -6.76 -11.78
C TRP A 281 5.11 -5.61 -12.80
N THR A 282 4.33 -5.73 -13.88
CA THR A 282 4.25 -4.75 -14.96
C THR A 282 2.82 -4.24 -15.11
N GLN A 283 2.64 -2.91 -15.02
CA GLN A 283 1.39 -2.24 -15.38
C GLN A 283 1.35 -2.01 -16.90
N HIS A 284 0.47 -2.69 -17.61
CA HIS A 284 0.24 -2.46 -19.04
C HIS A 284 -0.83 -1.38 -19.23
N VAL A 285 -0.39 -0.13 -19.33
CA VAL A 285 -1.28 1.04 -19.53
C VAL A 285 -1.73 1.18 -20.98
N LEU A 286 -0.88 0.81 -21.93
CA LEU A 286 -1.12 0.95 -23.36
C LEU A 286 -1.33 -0.44 -23.97
N ASP A 287 -2.49 -0.62 -24.60
CA ASP A 287 -2.90 -1.85 -25.30
C ASP A 287 -3.34 -1.49 -26.72
N PHE A 288 -2.37 -1.49 -27.65
CA PHE A 288 -2.61 -1.16 -29.05
C PHE A 288 -3.15 -2.41 -29.77
N SER A 289 -4.42 -2.38 -30.16
CA SER A 289 -5.06 -3.45 -30.91
C SER A 289 -5.97 -2.84 -31.99
N THR A 290 -5.99 -3.46 -33.17
CA THR A 290 -6.98 -3.14 -34.22
C THR A 290 -8.24 -3.99 -34.10
N ASP A 291 -8.16 -5.13 -33.40
CA ASP A 291 -9.17 -6.18 -33.41
C ASP A 291 -10.04 -6.18 -32.14
N SER A 292 -9.58 -5.52 -31.07
CA SER A 292 -10.25 -5.50 -29.77
C SER A 292 -10.23 -4.13 -29.13
N ALA A 293 -11.29 -3.79 -28.39
CA ALA A 293 -11.30 -2.62 -27.54
C ALA A 293 -10.15 -2.69 -26.52
N SER A 294 -9.54 -1.54 -26.25
CA SER A 294 -8.50 -1.43 -25.22
C SER A 294 -9.09 -1.80 -23.86
N LYS A 295 -8.32 -2.56 -23.08
CA LYS A 295 -8.69 -2.91 -21.71
C LYS A 295 -8.72 -1.66 -20.84
N GLN A 296 -9.74 -1.56 -19.98
CA GLN A 296 -9.74 -0.54 -18.95
C GLN A 296 -8.69 -0.85 -17.89
N LEU A 297 -8.09 0.21 -17.35
CA LEU A 297 -7.10 0.07 -16.28
C LEU A 297 -7.80 -0.26 -14.97
N GLU A 298 -7.54 -1.45 -14.46
CA GLU A 298 -7.94 -1.83 -13.11
C GLU A 298 -6.74 -1.64 -12.16
N ASN A 299 -6.98 -1.01 -11.00
CA ASN A 299 -5.97 -0.89 -9.94
C ASN A 299 -4.62 -0.26 -10.30
N ALA A 300 -4.58 0.50 -11.39
CA ALA A 300 -3.41 1.23 -11.82
C ALA A 300 -2.96 2.30 -10.83
N VAL A 301 -1.65 2.49 -10.79
CA VAL A 301 -0.93 3.47 -9.97
C VAL A 301 0.04 4.30 -10.80
N ASP A 302 0.43 5.45 -10.26
CA ASP A 302 1.52 6.26 -10.74
C ASP A 302 2.47 6.66 -9.60
N TYR A 303 3.65 7.13 -9.97
CA TYR A 303 4.70 7.58 -9.05
C TYR A 303 4.75 9.11 -9.02
N THR A 304 4.76 9.71 -7.83
CA THR A 304 4.94 11.16 -7.65
C THR A 304 6.22 11.40 -6.86
N VAL A 305 7.16 12.13 -7.43
CA VAL A 305 8.44 12.46 -6.81
C VAL A 305 8.28 13.50 -5.68
N SER A 306 9.15 13.42 -4.66
CA SER A 306 9.07 14.22 -3.42
C SER A 306 9.14 15.74 -3.62
N ILE A 307 9.69 16.24 -4.73
CA ILE A 307 9.75 17.69 -5.01
C ILE A 307 8.36 18.34 -5.10
N HIS A 308 7.30 17.54 -5.24
CA HIS A 308 5.92 18.01 -5.29
C HIS A 308 5.13 17.77 -3.99
N ALA A 309 5.69 17.06 -3.02
CA ALA A 309 5.05 16.75 -1.74
C ALA A 309 5.81 17.45 -0.62
N GLU A 310 5.22 18.48 -0.01
CA GLU A 310 5.72 19.02 1.26
C GLU A 310 5.43 17.97 2.35
N LEU A 311 6.38 17.05 2.53
CA LEU A 311 6.41 16.16 3.69
C LEU A 311 7.05 16.92 4.87
N GLU A 312 6.24 17.59 5.68
CA GLU A 312 6.70 18.01 7.01
C GLU A 312 6.80 16.77 7.93
N SER A 313 7.93 16.06 7.87
CA SER A 313 8.29 15.09 8.90
C SER A 313 8.83 15.82 10.13
N LYS A 314 7.96 16.30 11.02
CA LYS A 314 8.40 16.71 12.35
C LYS A 314 8.67 15.45 13.17
N HIS A 315 9.94 15.10 13.33
CA HIS A 315 10.40 14.18 14.36
C HIS A 315 10.04 14.77 15.73
N TYR A 316 8.90 14.39 16.27
CA TYR A 316 8.62 14.58 17.68
C TYR A 316 9.22 13.39 18.42
N GLN A 317 10.40 13.61 19.00
CA GLN A 317 10.92 12.72 20.03
C GLN A 317 10.05 12.88 21.27
N TYR A 318 9.53 11.76 21.78
CA TYR A 318 9.15 11.56 23.17
C TYR A 318 9.73 10.23 23.60
#